data_AF-A0ABD0QNY6-F1
#
_entry.id   AF-A0ABD0QNY6-F1
#
_cell.length_a   1.000
_cell.length_b   1.000
_cell.length_c   1.000
_cell.angle_alpha   90.00
_cell.angle_beta   90.00
_cell.angle_gamma   90.00
#
_symmetry.space_group_name_H-M   'P 1'
#
loop_
_entity.id
_entity.type
_entity.pdbx_description
1 polymer ?
#
loop_
_entity_poly.entity_id
_entity_poly.type
_entity_poly.pdbx_seq_one_letter_code
_entity_poly.pdbx_strand_id
1 'polypeptide(L)' 'IIQLLDWQDQPERYIMVLERPLPCKDLEDTARVIMAQATKAAYLDIKQENLLINTETLEVKLIDFGCGDLLQDSGYEQFC' A
#
# COMPACT_ATOMS: atom_id res chain seq x y z
N ILE A 1 -1.47 -1.38 17.77
CA ILE A 1 -0.15 -2.00 17.44
C ILE A 1 -0.19 -3.39 18.05
N ILE A 2 0.06 -4.46 17.29
CA ILE A 2 0.00 -5.86 17.77
C ILE A 2 1.29 -6.17 18.54
N GLN A 3 1.17 -6.65 19.77
CA GLN A 3 2.26 -7.07 20.66
C GLN A 3 2.83 -8.45 20.29
N LEU A 4 4.15 -8.57 20.27
CA LEU A 4 4.87 -9.85 20.24
C LEU A 4 4.96 -10.43 21.64
N LEU A 5 4.40 -11.62 21.84
CA LEU A 5 4.34 -12.31 23.14
C LEU A 5 5.54 -13.23 23.33
N ASP A 6 5.94 -13.93 22.27
CA ASP A 6 7.08 -14.85 22.29
C ASP A 6 7.63 -15.07 20.88
N TRP A 7 8.87 -15.54 20.77
CA TRP A 7 9.46 -15.98 19.51
C TRP A 7 10.51 -17.07 19.72
N GLN A 8 10.65 -17.95 18.73
CA GLN A 8 11.65 -19.02 18.71
C GLN A 8 12.40 -19.03 17.39
N ASP A 9 13.71 -19.18 17.50
CA ASP A 9 14.60 -19.39 16.37
C ASP A 9 14.82 -20.89 16.14
N GLN A 10 14.62 -21.35 14.92
CA GLN A 10 14.88 -22.72 14.48
C GLN A 10 15.71 -22.70 13.19
N PRO A 11 16.51 -23.74 12.89
CA PRO A 11 17.45 -23.74 11.78
C PRO A 11 16.87 -23.37 10.40
N GLU A 12 15.57 -23.58 10.20
CA GLU A 12 14.90 -23.33 8.92
C GLU A 12 13.73 -22.32 9.03
N ARG A 13 13.39 -21.85 10.24
CA ARG A 13 12.25 -20.94 10.42
C ARG A 13 12.30 -20.18 11.74
N TYR A 14 11.64 -19.03 11.75
CA TYR A 14 11.28 -18.32 12.97
C TYR A 14 9.81 -18.55 13.28
N ILE A 15 9.51 -18.85 14.53
CA ILE A 15 8.13 -18.91 15.05
C ILE A 15 7.90 -17.67 15.88
N MET A 16 6.86 -16.90 15.58
CA MET A 16 6.46 -15.71 16.36
C MET A 16 5.05 -15.92 16.89
N VAL A 17 4.86 -15.65 18.18
CA VAL A 17 3.56 -15.68 18.86
C VAL A 17 3.13 -14.24 19.09
N LEU A 18 2.07 -13.82 18.40
CA LEU A 18 1.54 -12.45 18.43
C LEU A 18 0.21 -12.44 19.19
N GLU A 19 -0.09 -11.33 19.88
CA GLU A 19 -1.41 -11.15 20.48
C GLU A 19 -2.52 -11.16 19.41
N ARG A 20 -3.66 -11.78 19.73
CA ARG A 20 -4.85 -11.73 18.88
C ARG A 20 -5.92 -10.90 19.58
N PRO A 21 -6.07 -9.60 19.24
CA PRO A 21 -7.08 -8.76 19.87
C PRO A 21 -8.48 -9.29 19.52
N LEU A 22 -9.37 -9.40 20.50
CA LEU A 22 -10.76 -9.78 20.29
C LEU A 22 -11.67 -8.57 20.61
N PRO A 23 -12.70 -8.30 19.77
CA PRO A 23 -13.09 -9.02 18.57
C PRO A 23 -12.18 -8.72 17.35
N CYS A 24 -11.74 -9.76 16.63
CA CYS A 24 -11.07 -9.62 15.33
C CYS A 24 -11.87 -10.32 14.23
N LYS A 25 -11.86 -9.76 13.02
CA LYS A 25 -12.50 -10.33 11.83
C LYS A 25 -11.49 -10.32 10.69
N ASP A 26 -11.27 -11.47 10.08
CA ASP A 26 -10.41 -11.58 8.91
C ASP A 26 -11.08 -10.84 7.73
N LEU A 27 -10.36 -9.86 7.17
CA LEU A 27 -10.80 -9.04 6.03
C LEU A 27 -10.38 -9.73 4.72
N GLU A 28 -10.68 -11.02 4.58
CA GLU A 28 -9.87 -11.86 3.68
C GLU A 28 -10.21 -11.76 2.18
N ASP A 29 -11.43 -11.34 1.80
CA ASP A 29 -11.79 -11.30 0.37
C ASP A 29 -11.85 -9.88 -0.21
N THR A 30 -12.64 -8.99 0.40
CA THR A 30 -12.83 -7.64 -0.16
C THR A 30 -11.57 -6.78 -0.05
N ALA A 31 -10.87 -6.83 1.09
CA ALA A 31 -9.64 -6.03 1.24
C ALA A 31 -8.51 -6.54 0.36
N ARG A 32 -8.41 -7.86 0.13
CA ARG A 32 -7.43 -8.44 -0.79
C ARG A 32 -7.66 -8.00 -2.23
N VAL A 33 -8.91 -7.97 -2.68
CA VAL A 33 -9.27 -7.48 -4.03
C VAL A 33 -8.96 -6.00 -4.16
N ILE A 34 -9.33 -5.18 -3.16
CA ILE A 34 -9.05 -3.73 -3.16
C ILE A 34 -7.55 -3.47 -3.15
N MET A 35 -6.78 -4.15 -2.30
CA MET A 35 -5.33 -4.02 -2.23
C MET A 35 -4.64 -4.47 -3.52
N ALA A 36 -5.12 -5.55 -4.14
CA ALA A 36 -4.60 -6.00 -5.43
C ALA A 36 -4.91 -4.99 -6.56
N GLN A 37 -6.11 -4.40 -6.56
CA GLN A 37 -6.48 -3.33 -7.49
C GLN A 37 -5.65 -2.07 -7.28
N ALA A 38 -5.47 -1.62 -6.05
CA ALA A 38 -4.64 -0.46 -5.71
C ALA A 38 -3.16 -0.68 -6.08
N THR A 39 -2.62 -1.85 -5.77
CA THR A 39 -1.23 -2.22 -6.14
C THR A 39 -1.06 -2.27 -7.65
N LYS A 40 -2.04 -2.83 -8.37
CA LYS A 40 -2.02 -2.89 -9.84
C LYS A 40 -2.18 -1.51 -10.47
N ALA A 41 -3.06 -0.65 -9.93
CA ALA A 41 -3.20 0.73 -10.38
C ALA A 41 -1.90 1.50 -10.18
N ALA A 42 -1.30 1.44 -8.98
CA ALA A 42 -0.01 2.06 -8.70
C ALA A 42 1.10 1.53 -9.63
N TYR A 43 1.15 0.23 -9.89
CA TYR A 43 2.13 -0.36 -10.78
C TYR A 43 1.95 0.06 -12.25
N LEU A 44 0.71 0.17 -12.72
CA LEU A 44 0.40 0.55 -14.11
C LEU A 44 0.48 2.06 -14.36
N ASP A 45 0.36 2.87 -13.32
CA ASP A 45 0.47 4.33 -13.40
C ASP A 45 1.92 4.83 -13.28
N ILE A 46 2.82 3.97 -12.79
CA ILE A 46 4.27 4.17 -12.92
C ILE A 46 4.68 3.75 -14.34
N LYS A 47 4.36 4.60 -15.31
CA LYS A 47 4.92 4.52 -16.66
C LYS A 47 6.12 5.45 -16.75
N GLN A 48 7.10 5.08 -17.57
CA GLN A 48 8.27 5.95 -17.81
C GLN A 48 7.87 7.33 -18.35
N GLU A 49 6.78 7.41 -19.12
CA GLU A 49 6.20 8.66 -19.61
C GLU A 49 5.64 9.57 -18.49
N ASN A 50 5.34 9.00 -17.33
CA ASN A 50 4.79 9.68 -16.15
C ASN A 50 5.86 10.01 -15.11
N LEU A 51 7.16 9.90 -15.44
CA LEU A 51 8.26 10.18 -14.53
C LEU A 51 9.13 11.30 -15.08
N LEU A 52 9.26 12.40 -14.32
CA LEU A 52 10.15 13.50 -14.63
C LEU A 52 11.35 13.45 -13.69
N ILE A 53 12.55 13.30 -14.26
CA ILE A 53 13.79 13.18 -13.49
C ILE A 53 14.59 14.47 -13.60
N ASN A 54 14.93 15.06 -12.47
CA ASN A 54 15.92 16.13 -12.42
C ASN A 54 17.32 15.54 -12.62
N THR A 55 18.00 15.90 -13.71
CA THR A 55 19.30 15.33 -14.07
C THR A 55 20.47 15.81 -13.20
N GLU A 56 20.29 16.91 -12.46
CA GLU A 56 21.33 17.45 -11.57
C GLU A 56 21.24 16.87 -10.16
N THR A 57 20.02 16.67 -9.66
CA THR A 57 19.77 16.18 -8.29
C THR A 57 19.37 14.70 -8.23
N LEU A 58 19.03 14.10 -9.38
CA LEU A 58 18.41 12.77 -9.51
C LEU A 58 17.05 12.63 -8.82
N GLU A 59 16.39 13.75 -8.49
CA GLU A 59 15.04 13.76 -7.94
C GLU A 59 14.04 13.28 -9.00
N VAL A 60 13.16 12.34 -8.63
CA VAL A 60 12.11 11.80 -9.50
C VAL A 60 10.76 12.34 -9.05
N LYS A 61 10.00 12.93 -9.98
CA LYS A 61 8.62 13.39 -9.75
C LYS A 61 7.68 12.63 -10.66
N LEU A 62 6.61 12.08 -10.10
CA LEU A 62 5.52 11.54 -10.92
C LEU A 62 4.73 12.71 -11.54
N ILE A 63 4.36 12.57 -12.79
CA ILE A 63 3.50 13.50 -13.53
C ILE A 63 2.37 12.70 -14.18
N ASP A 64 1.20 13.33 -14.32
CA ASP A 64 0.03 12.80 -15.03
C ASP A 64 -0.60 11.53 -14.42
N PHE A 65 -1.32 11.72 -13.30
CA PHE A 65 -2.26 10.71 -12.80
C PHE A 65 -3.50 10.75 -13.69
N GLY A 66 -3.64 9.81 -14.63
CA GLY A 66 -4.72 9.79 -15.62
C GLY A 66 -6.16 9.75 -15.06
N CYS A 67 -6.33 9.66 -13.74
CA CYS A 67 -7.58 9.82 -12.99
C CYS A 67 -7.41 10.58 -11.66
N GLY A 68 -6.38 11.41 -11.52
CA GLY A 68 -6.09 12.12 -10.26
C GLY A 68 -6.97 13.35 -10.06
N ASP A 69 -7.53 13.50 -8.86
CA ASP A 69 -8.16 14.74 -8.39
C ASP A 69 -7.23 15.45 -7.40
N LEU A 70 -7.41 16.75 -7.20
CA LEU A 70 -6.66 17.52 -6.23
C LEU A 70 -6.85 16.93 -4.83
N LEU A 71 -5.80 16.99 -3.99
CA LEU A 71 -5.92 16.58 -2.60
C LEU A 71 -6.93 17.50 -1.90
N GLN A 72 -8.01 16.92 -1.38
CA GLN A 72 -9.04 17.64 -0.63
C GLN A 72 -9.05 17.17 0.82
N ASP A 73 -9.29 18.10 1.75
CA ASP A 73 -9.48 17.78 3.17
C ASP A 73 -10.86 17.14 3.45
N SER A 74 -11.78 17.21 2.49
CA SER A 74 -13.10 16.57 2.49
C SER A 74 -13.11 15.27 1.69
N GLY A 75 -14.10 14.40 1.96
CA GLY A 75 -14.29 13.17 1.18
C GLY A 75 -14.62 13.49 -0.29
N TYR A 76 -14.07 12.71 -1.21
CA TYR A 76 -14.38 12.82 -2.64
C TYR A 76 -15.83 12.40 -2.90
N GLU A 77 -16.65 13.33 -3.40
CA GLU A 77 -18.07 13.07 -3.71
C GLU A 77 -18.30 12.57 -5.14
N GLN A 78 -17.29 12.61 -6.00
CA GLN A 78 -17.41 12.27 -7.41
C GLN A 78 -16.28 11.34 -7.85
N PHE A 79 -16.67 10.15 -8.32
CA PHE A 79 -15.77 9.18 -8.96
C PHE A 79 -16.20 9.05 -10.42
N CYS A 80 -15.27 9.21 -11.35
CA CYS A 80 -15.49 8.96 -12.78
C CYS A 80 -15.41 7.46 -13.11
#